data_AF-A0AAW7K8B5-F1
#
_entry.id   AF-A0AAW7K8B5-F1
#
_cell.length_a   1.000
_cell.length_b   1.000
_cell.length_c   1.000
_cell.angle_alpha   90.00
_cell.angle_beta   90.00
_cell.angle_gamma   90.00
#
_symmetry.space_group_name_H-M   'P 1'
#
loop_
_entity.id
_entity.type
_entity.pdbx_description
1 polymer ?
#
loop_
_entity_poly.entity_id
_entity_poly.type
_entity_poly.pdbx_seq_one_letter_code
_entity_poly.pdbx_strand_id
1 'polypeptide(L)'
;MQANRKSFVERIIHAVGFEVIAVGICAPLGAWLLNRSVLQIGTLAVMLSTVAMLWNIIYNSIFDRIWPVSRVAKTLAVRIWHAFGFEAGFVLIGVPIAAWLLGISWGQAFMLEIGFFLFFLPYTMAYNWLYDTLRARVIASRHQAKEKTAVCQSNGQD
;
A
#
# COMPACT_ATOMS: atom_id res chain seq x y z
N MET A 1 -3.50 17.38 -21.87
CA MET A 1 -3.23 15.99 -21.42
C MET A 1 -4.44 15.50 -20.64
N GLN A 2 -5.22 14.56 -21.19
CA GLN A 2 -6.41 14.05 -20.52
C GLN A 2 -5.98 13.25 -19.29
N ALA A 3 -6.20 13.80 -18.10
CA ALA A 3 -6.06 13.07 -16.86
C ALA A 3 -7.10 11.95 -16.84
N ASN A 4 -6.67 10.74 -17.21
CA ASN A 4 -7.40 9.49 -17.03
C ASN A 4 -7.63 9.30 -15.51
N ARG A 5 -8.65 9.98 -14.98
CA ARG A 5 -9.02 9.96 -13.58
C ARG A 5 -9.64 8.58 -13.33
N LYS A 6 -8.86 7.64 -12.75
CA LYS A 6 -9.40 6.33 -12.29
C LYS A 6 -10.71 6.62 -11.55
N SER A 7 -11.81 5.99 -11.98
CA SER A 7 -13.12 6.22 -11.40
C SER A 7 -13.07 5.97 -9.89
N PHE A 8 -13.82 6.73 -9.10
CA PHE A 8 -13.87 6.54 -7.64
C PHE A 8 -14.21 5.09 -7.28
N VAL A 9 -15.07 4.46 -8.09
CA VAL A 9 -15.45 3.04 -7.98
C VAL A 9 -14.25 2.11 -8.24
N GLU A 10 -13.42 2.38 -9.24
CA GLU A 10 -12.20 1.59 -9.51
C GLU A 10 -11.23 1.66 -8.32
N ARG A 11 -11.15 2.81 -7.65
CA ARG A 11 -10.29 2.98 -6.47
C ARG A 11 -10.81 2.17 -5.28
N ILE A 12 -12.11 2.16 -5.06
CA ILE A 12 -12.73 1.37 -3.99
C ILE A 12 -12.53 -0.12 -4.25
N ILE A 13 -12.82 -0.61 -5.47
CA ILE A 13 -12.64 -2.03 -5.81
C ILE A 13 -11.17 -2.43 -5.65
N HIS A 14 -10.24 -1.58 -6.11
CA HIS A 14 -8.81 -1.82 -5.96
C HIS A 14 -8.38 -1.89 -4.50
N ALA A 15 -8.84 -0.96 -3.66
CA ALA A 15 -8.51 -0.90 -2.23
C ALA A 15 -9.12 -2.08 -1.45
N VAL A 16 -10.40 -2.38 -1.67
CA VAL A 16 -11.09 -3.49 -1.02
C VAL A 16 -10.49 -4.83 -1.44
N GLY A 17 -10.19 -5.03 -2.73
CA GLY A 17 -9.55 -6.26 -3.21
C GLY A 17 -8.15 -6.46 -2.62
N PHE A 18 -7.37 -5.38 -2.53
CA PHE A 18 -6.05 -5.39 -1.89
C PHE A 18 -6.16 -5.83 -0.43
N GLU A 19 -7.12 -5.27 0.30
CA GLU A 19 -7.26 -5.50 1.73
C GLU A 19 -7.81 -6.90 2.04
N VAL A 20 -8.78 -7.39 1.25
CA VAL A 20 -9.32 -8.76 1.40
C VAL A 20 -8.24 -9.82 1.17
N ILE A 21 -7.43 -9.69 0.12
CA ILE A 21 -6.35 -10.65 -0.16
C ILE A 21 -5.27 -10.56 0.93
N ALA A 22 -4.89 -9.34 1.33
CA ALA A 22 -3.91 -9.14 2.39
C ALA A 22 -4.36 -9.78 3.71
N VAL A 23 -5.59 -9.49 4.16
CA VAL A 23 -6.15 -10.09 5.38
C VAL A 23 -6.30 -11.61 5.24
N GLY A 24 -6.75 -12.09 4.07
CA GLY A 24 -6.90 -13.52 3.79
C GLY A 24 -5.60 -14.32 3.88
N ILE A 25 -4.45 -13.69 3.65
CA ILE A 25 -3.12 -14.34 3.77
C ILE A 25 -2.51 -14.06 5.14
N CYS A 26 -2.44 -12.79 5.55
CA CYS A 26 -1.76 -12.37 6.78
C CYS A 26 -2.46 -12.87 8.03
N ALA A 27 -3.78 -12.92 8.06
CA ALA A 27 -4.50 -13.28 9.27
C ALA A 27 -4.34 -14.77 9.64
N PRO A 28 -4.50 -15.76 8.73
CA PRO A 28 -4.21 -17.16 9.06
C PRO A 28 -2.70 -17.42 9.26
N LEU A 29 -1.83 -16.80 8.46
CA LEU A 29 -0.38 -17.00 8.59
C LEU A 29 0.16 -16.41 9.89
N GLY A 30 -0.28 -15.21 10.26
CA GLY A 30 0.05 -14.57 11.53
C GLY A 30 -0.55 -15.32 12.72
N ALA A 31 -1.79 -15.83 12.61
CA ALA A 31 -2.41 -16.64 13.64
C ALA A 31 -1.63 -17.93 13.89
N TRP A 32 -1.17 -18.58 12.82
CA TRP A 32 -0.34 -19.79 12.91
C TRP A 32 1.06 -19.50 13.49
N LEU A 33 1.72 -18.45 13.03
CA LEU A 33 3.08 -18.10 13.44
C LEU A 33 3.15 -17.62 14.90
N LEU A 34 2.15 -16.84 15.33
CA LEU A 34 2.11 -16.23 16.66
C LEU A 34 1.23 -17.01 17.64
N ASN A 35 0.57 -18.08 17.18
CA ASN A 35 -0.41 -18.86 17.94
C ASN A 35 -1.49 -17.98 18.59
N ARG A 36 -1.96 -16.97 17.85
CA ARG A 36 -2.96 -15.96 18.28
C ARG A 36 -4.20 -16.04 17.40
N SER A 37 -5.31 -15.45 17.87
CA SER A 37 -6.55 -15.48 17.10
C SER A 37 -6.46 -14.60 15.85
N VAL A 38 -7.13 -15.03 14.77
CA VAL A 38 -7.23 -14.28 13.51
C VAL A 38 -7.75 -12.86 13.75
N LEU A 39 -8.69 -12.70 14.69
CA LEU A 39 -9.23 -11.39 15.07
C LEU A 39 -8.18 -10.47 15.71
N GLN A 40 -7.29 -11.00 16.57
CA GLN A 40 -6.20 -10.21 17.16
C GLN A 40 -5.20 -9.74 16.10
N ILE A 41 -4.82 -10.62 15.17
CA ILE A 41 -3.93 -10.28 14.05
C ILE A 41 -4.57 -9.25 13.12
N GLY A 42 -5.85 -9.42 12.79
CA GLY A 42 -6.60 -8.44 11.98
C GLY A 42 -6.71 -7.09 12.68
N THR A 43 -6.99 -7.07 13.98
CA THR A 43 -7.06 -5.83 14.78
C THR A 43 -5.72 -5.13 14.83
N LEU A 44 -4.62 -5.87 15.02
CA LEU A 44 -3.27 -5.33 14.97
C LEU A 44 -2.96 -4.69 13.61
N ALA A 45 -3.30 -5.37 12.52
CA ALA A 45 -3.06 -4.86 11.17
C ALA A 45 -3.81 -3.53 10.92
N VAL A 46 -5.10 -3.46 11.30
CA VAL A 46 -5.89 -2.23 11.17
C VAL A 46 -5.32 -1.12 12.05
N MET A 47 -4.95 -1.42 13.30
CA MET A 47 -4.37 -0.46 14.23
C MET A 47 -3.02 0.08 13.73
N LEU A 48 -2.10 -0.80 13.32
CA LEU A 48 -0.80 -0.42 12.78
C LEU A 48 -0.94 0.37 11.48
N SER A 49 -1.88 0.03 10.58
CA SER A 49 -2.11 0.81 9.36
C SER A 49 -2.61 2.23 9.65
N THR A 50 -3.48 2.38 10.65
CA THR A 50 -3.99 3.68 11.09
C THR A 50 -2.88 4.52 11.70
N VAL A 51 -2.08 3.92 12.59
CA VAL A 51 -0.91 4.56 13.21
C VAL A 51 0.12 4.94 12.16
N ALA A 52 0.38 4.08 11.17
CA ALA A 52 1.30 4.37 10.07
C ALA A 52 0.85 5.59 9.26
N MET A 53 -0.45 5.69 8.94
CA MET A 53 -1.00 6.85 8.24
C MET A 53 -0.84 8.15 9.04
N LEU A 54 -1.14 8.11 10.35
CA LEU A 54 -0.96 9.25 11.24
C LEU A 54 0.52 9.63 11.38
N TRP A 55 1.40 8.65 11.58
CA TRP A 55 2.84 8.84 11.69
C TRP A 55 3.42 9.43 10.41
N ASN A 56 3.01 8.95 9.24
CA ASN A 56 3.39 9.51 7.95
C ASN A 56 3.03 11.00 7.83
N ILE A 57 1.84 11.41 8.27
CA ILE A 57 1.44 12.82 8.26
C ILE A 57 2.30 13.63 9.23
N ILE A 58 2.49 13.15 10.46
CA ILE A 58 3.28 13.83 11.50
C ILE A 58 4.74 13.99 11.06
N TYR A 59 5.37 12.88 10.65
CA TYR A 59 6.77 12.85 10.25
C TYR A 59 7.02 13.74 9.02
N ASN A 60 6.20 13.63 7.98
CA ASN A 60 6.32 14.50 6.81
C ASN A 60 6.12 15.98 7.18
N SER A 61 5.18 16.29 8.08
CA SER A 61 4.96 17.67 8.54
C SER A 61 6.16 18.24 9.31
N ILE A 62 6.75 17.44 10.22
CA ILE A 62 7.96 17.82 10.95
C ILE A 62 9.13 18.00 9.98
N PHE A 63 9.29 17.08 9.05
CA PHE A 63 10.39 17.14 8.09
C PHE A 63 10.27 18.34 7.15
N ASP A 64 9.07 18.63 6.63
CA ASP A 64 8.81 19.80 5.79
C ASP A 64 9.02 21.12 6.55
N ARG A 65 8.79 21.14 7.88
CA ARG A 65 9.10 22.28 8.75
C ARG A 65 10.61 22.53 8.86
N ILE A 66 11.40 21.46 8.96
CA ILE A 66 12.86 21.53 9.14
C ILE A 66 13.57 21.78 7.80
N TRP A 67 13.11 21.14 6.73
CA TRP A 67 13.62 21.26 5.36
C TRP A 67 12.55 21.79 4.40
N PRO A 68 12.27 23.11 4.43
CA PRO A 68 11.33 23.71 3.49
C PRO A 68 11.83 23.51 2.06
N VAL A 69 10.95 22.96 1.21
CA VAL A 69 11.19 22.53 -0.17
C VAL A 69 11.75 23.64 -1.07
N SER A 70 11.67 24.90 -0.63
CA SER A 70 12.13 26.09 -1.35
C SER A 70 13.65 26.36 -1.30
N ARG A 71 14.44 25.68 -0.46
CA ARG A 71 15.87 26.02 -0.27
C ARG A 71 16.92 24.96 -0.60
N VAL A 72 16.58 23.68 -0.80
CA VAL A 72 17.60 22.62 -0.89
C VAL A 72 17.26 21.58 -1.96
N ALA A 73 18.17 21.38 -2.92
CA ALA A 73 18.10 20.25 -3.85
C ALA A 73 18.12 18.94 -3.03
N LYS A 74 17.10 18.09 -3.16
CA LYS A 74 16.95 16.85 -2.38
C LYS A 74 18.07 15.85 -2.71
N THR A 75 19.23 16.01 -2.07
CA THR A 75 20.37 15.09 -2.19
C THR A 75 19.96 13.68 -1.75
N LEU A 76 20.49 12.65 -2.41
CA LEU A 76 20.20 11.25 -2.11
C LEU A 76 20.40 10.92 -0.61
N ALA A 77 21.44 11.50 0.01
CA ALA A 77 21.73 11.36 1.44
C ALA A 77 20.57 11.81 2.33
N VAL A 78 19.90 12.92 2.00
CA VAL A 78 18.76 13.43 2.77
C VAL A 78 17.58 12.45 2.70
N ARG A 79 17.36 11.81 1.55
CA ARG A 79 16.31 10.80 1.39
C ARG A 79 16.59 9.54 2.20
N ILE A 80 17.85 9.10 2.25
CA ILE A 80 18.25 7.92 3.03
C ILE A 80 18.04 8.20 4.52
N TRP A 81 18.53 9.34 5.03
CA TRP A 81 18.32 9.72 6.42
C TRP A 81 16.85 9.90 6.78
N HIS A 82 16.06 10.48 5.89
CA HIS A 82 14.62 10.60 6.04
C HIS A 82 13.93 9.23 6.11
N ALA A 83 14.25 8.31 5.20
CA ALA A 83 13.69 6.97 5.20
C ALA A 83 14.07 6.21 6.49
N PHE A 84 15.33 6.27 6.90
CA PHE A 84 15.80 5.67 8.15
C PHE A 84 15.10 6.24 9.39
N GLY A 85 14.95 7.57 9.47
CA GLY A 85 14.28 8.22 10.60
C GLY A 85 12.78 7.92 10.64
N PHE A 86 12.13 7.88 9.47
CA PHE A 86 10.72 7.49 9.36
C PHE A 86 10.51 6.06 9.87
N GLU A 87 11.32 5.13 9.35
CA GLU A 87 11.24 3.71 9.66
C GLU A 87 11.55 3.47 11.14
N ALA A 88 12.65 4.01 11.65
CA ALA A 88 13.03 3.85 13.05
C ALA A 88 11.98 4.43 14.00
N GLY A 89 11.41 5.59 13.68
CA GLY A 89 10.32 6.17 14.47
C GLY A 89 9.05 5.34 14.43
N PHE A 90 8.72 4.76 13.27
CA PHE A 90 7.57 3.87 13.14
C PHE A 90 7.75 2.60 13.97
N VAL A 91 8.90 1.95 13.88
CA VAL A 91 9.26 0.75 14.66
C VAL A 91 9.15 1.02 16.17
N LEU A 92 9.62 2.17 16.64
CA LEU A 92 9.53 2.56 18.05
C LEU A 92 8.08 2.71 18.54
N ILE A 93 7.11 2.92 17.65
CA ILE A 93 5.69 3.04 17.99
C ILE A 93 4.97 1.71 17.76
N GLY A 94 5.23 1.04 16.63
CA GLY A 94 4.54 -0.17 16.22
C GLY A 94 4.96 -1.41 17.04
N VAL A 95 6.24 -1.55 17.40
CA VAL A 95 6.71 -2.67 18.24
C VAL A 95 6.04 -2.68 19.61
N PRO A 96 5.97 -1.59 20.40
CA PRO A 96 5.24 -1.59 21.66
C PRO A 96 3.76 -1.93 21.52
N ILE A 97 3.10 -1.43 20.48
CA ILE A 97 1.68 -1.72 20.21
C ILE A 97 1.50 -3.21 19.93
N ALA A 98 2.32 -3.80 19.05
CA ALA A 98 2.27 -5.21 18.72
C ALA A 98 2.59 -6.10 19.93
N ALA A 99 3.61 -5.76 20.70
CA ALA A 99 4.01 -6.47 21.91
C ALA A 99 2.89 -6.47 22.95
N TRP A 100 2.27 -5.31 23.18
CA TRP A 100 1.18 -5.17 24.16
C TRP A 100 -0.10 -5.87 23.71
N LEU A 101 -0.51 -5.68 22.45
CA LEU A 101 -1.77 -6.23 21.93
C LEU A 101 -1.74 -7.76 21.80
N LEU A 102 -0.60 -8.32 21.39
CA LEU A 102 -0.43 -9.77 21.23
C LEU A 102 0.19 -10.43 22.46
N GLY A 103 0.62 -9.68 23.46
CA GLY A 103 1.33 -10.21 24.63
C GLY A 103 2.56 -11.03 24.25
N ILE A 104 3.36 -10.53 23.29
CA ILE A 104 4.58 -11.16 22.79
C ILE A 104 5.82 -10.37 23.23
N SER A 105 7.00 -10.98 23.15
CA SER A 105 8.24 -10.28 23.50
C SER A 105 8.56 -9.16 22.50
N TRP A 106 9.34 -8.17 22.93
CA TRP A 106 9.81 -7.06 22.08
C TRP A 106 10.54 -7.57 20.83
N GLY A 107 11.35 -8.62 20.96
CA GLY A 107 12.04 -9.25 19.83
C GLY A 107 11.08 -9.93 18.86
N GLN A 108 10.02 -10.58 19.35
CA GLN A 108 8.98 -11.18 18.49
C GLN A 108 8.17 -10.11 17.76
N ALA A 109 7.81 -9.02 18.44
CA ALA A 109 7.11 -7.89 17.83
C ALA A 109 7.95 -7.19 16.76
N PHE A 110 9.26 -7.01 17.00
CA PHE A 110 10.19 -6.49 16.01
C PHE A 110 10.33 -7.42 14.79
N MET A 111 10.44 -8.73 15.02
CA MET A 111 10.48 -9.72 13.94
C MET A 111 9.18 -9.71 13.12
N LEU A 112 8.03 -9.51 13.77
CA LEU A 112 6.73 -9.39 13.14
C LEU A 112 6.68 -8.17 12.21
N GLU A 113 7.19 -7.02 12.65
CA GLU A 113 7.27 -5.83 11.80
C GLU A 113 8.13 -6.06 10.56
N ILE A 114 9.33 -6.64 10.73
CA ILE A 114 10.19 -7.00 9.59
C ILE A 114 9.45 -7.95 8.65
N GLY A 115 8.75 -8.96 9.19
CA GLY A 115 7.94 -9.89 8.43
C GLY A 115 6.85 -9.20 7.62
N PHE A 116 6.14 -8.24 8.23
CA PHE A 116 5.14 -7.44 7.52
C PHE A 116 5.77 -6.58 6.43
N PHE A 117 6.89 -5.89 6.68
CA PHE A 117 7.56 -5.11 5.65
C PHE A 117 8.01 -5.97 4.46
N LEU A 118 8.68 -7.09 4.73
CA LEU A 118 9.15 -8.01 3.71
C LEU A 118 8.00 -8.66 2.92
N PHE A 119 6.82 -8.82 3.51
CA PHE A 119 5.64 -9.33 2.82
C PHE A 119 4.90 -8.23 2.04
N PHE A 120 4.56 -7.11 2.69
CA PHE A 120 3.71 -6.07 2.12
C PHE A 120 4.38 -5.30 0.99
N LEU A 121 5.70 -5.10 1.01
CA LEU A 121 6.41 -4.41 -0.08
C LEU A 121 6.31 -5.14 -1.42
N PRO A 122 6.77 -6.40 -1.56
CA PRO A 122 6.64 -7.14 -2.81
C PRO A 122 5.18 -7.44 -3.14
N TYR A 123 4.33 -7.71 -2.14
CA TYR A 123 2.89 -7.89 -2.35
C TYR A 123 2.24 -6.67 -3.01
N THR A 124 2.48 -5.47 -2.47
CA THR A 124 1.92 -4.23 -3.00
C THR A 124 2.43 -3.95 -4.41
N MET A 125 3.71 -4.19 -4.67
CA MET A 125 4.26 -4.07 -6.03
C MET A 125 3.61 -5.04 -7.01
N ALA A 126 3.50 -6.32 -6.64
CA ALA A 126 2.92 -7.34 -7.50
C ALA A 126 1.43 -7.08 -7.78
N TYR A 127 0.66 -6.71 -6.76
CA TYR A 127 -0.76 -6.41 -6.89
C TYR A 127 -0.99 -5.17 -7.77
N ASN A 128 -0.25 -4.08 -7.53
CA ASN A 128 -0.33 -2.87 -8.35
C ASN A 128 0.02 -3.17 -9.81
N TRP A 129 1.10 -3.93 -10.05
CA TRP A 129 1.53 -4.31 -11.39
C TRP A 129 0.49 -5.17 -12.12
N LEU A 130 -0.10 -6.15 -11.42
CA LEU A 130 -1.15 -7.00 -11.97
C LEU A 130 -2.40 -6.18 -12.31
N TYR A 131 -2.84 -5.31 -11.40
CA TYR A 131 -4.02 -4.46 -11.61
C TYR A 131 -3.83 -3.50 -12.79
N ASP A 132 -2.67 -2.84 -12.89
CA ASP A 132 -2.38 -1.93 -14.00
C ASP A 132 -2.26 -2.68 -15.34
N THR A 133 -1.72 -3.90 -15.35
CA THR A 133 -1.66 -4.75 -16.56
C THR A 133 -3.06 -5.20 -17.01
N LEU A 134 -3.91 -5.63 -16.09
CA LEU A 134 -5.29 -6.00 -16.39
C LEU A 134 -6.09 -4.81 -16.92
N ARG A 135 -5.94 -3.64 -16.28
CA ARG A 135 -6.58 -2.40 -16.73
C ARG A 135 -6.11 -1.99 -18.12
N ALA A 136 -4.82 -2.10 -18.42
CA ALA A 136 -4.27 -1.82 -19.75
C ALA A 136 -4.87 -2.74 -20.83
N ARG A 137 -5.00 -4.05 -20.53
CA ARG A 137 -5.65 -5.02 -21.43
C ARG A 137 -7.12 -4.68 -21.69
N VAL A 138 -7.89 -4.41 -20.64
CA VAL A 138 -9.33 -4.08 -20.78
C VAL A 138 -9.55 -2.79 -21.59
N ILE A 139 -8.70 -1.78 -21.39
CA ILE A 139 -8.77 -0.53 -22.16
C ILE A 139 -8.39 -0.78 -23.63
N ALA A 140 -7.35 -1.56 -23.90
CA ALA A 140 -6.95 -1.92 -25.26
C ALA A 140 -8.09 -2.66 -26.01
N SER A 141 -8.76 -3.60 -25.35
CA SER A 141 -9.91 -4.31 -25.93
C SER A 141 -11.09 -3.38 -26.24
N ARG A 142 -11.33 -2.36 -25.41
CA ARG A 142 -12.40 -1.37 -25.63
C ARG A 142 -12.10 -0.42 -26.80
N HIS A 143 -10.84 -0.03 -26.99
CA HIS A 143 -10.44 0.77 -28.15
C HIS A 143 -10.64 -0.01 -29.46
N GLN A 144 -10.21 -1.28 -29.51
CA GLN A 144 -10.40 -2.13 -30.69
C GLN A 144 -11.87 -2.39 -31.02
N ALA A 145 -12.72 -2.57 -30.01
CA ALA A 145 -14.17 -2.72 -30.22
C ALA A 145 -14.78 -1.43 -30.80
N LYS A 146 -14.36 -0.26 -30.30
CA LYS A 146 -14.88 1.03 -30.77
C LYS A 146 -14.42 1.36 -32.19
N GLU A 147 -13.18 1.02 -32.52
CA GLU A 147 -12.60 1.20 -33.86
C GLU A 147 -13.26 0.29 -34.90
N LYS A 148 -13.50 -0.99 -34.57
CA LYS A 148 -14.24 -1.92 -35.44
C LYS A 148 -15.67 -1.44 -35.73
N THR A 149 -16.38 -0.90 -34.74
CA THR A 149 -17.73 -0.35 -34.94
C THR A 149 -17.72 0.89 -35.82
N ALA A 150 -16.72 1.78 -35.66
CA ALA A 150 -16.59 2.98 -36.49
C ALA A 150 -16.30 2.65 -37.96
N VAL A 151 -15.43 1.66 -38.22
CA VAL A 151 -15.11 1.20 -39.59
C VAL A 151 -16.34 0.57 -40.26
N CYS A 152 -17.13 -0.23 -39.54
CA CYS A 152 -18.33 -0.87 -40.09
C CYS A 152 -19.45 0.14 -40.43
N GLN A 153 -19.55 1.23 -39.67
CA GLN A 153 -20.50 2.31 -39.97
C GLN A 153 -20.07 3.15 -41.18
N SER A 154 -18.77 3.36 -41.37
CA SER A 154 -18.25 4.08 -42.53
C SER A 154 -18.42 3.30 -43.84
N ASN A 155 -18.39 1.97 -43.80
CA ASN A 155 -18.37 1.12 -44.99
C ASN A 155 -19.76 0.62 -45.42
N GLY A 156 -20.82 1.09 -44.75
CA GLY A 156 -22.23 0.74 -45.03
C GLY A 156 -23.07 1.93 -45.51
N GLN A 157 -22.44 3.07 -45.83
CA GLN A 157 -23.08 4.25 -46.41
C GLN A 157 -22.78 4.43 -47.92
N ASP A 158 -22.22 3.40 -48.56
CA ASP A 158 -21.85 3.37 -49.98
C ASP A 158 -22.79 2.47 -50.79
#